data_AF-A0A923KVN2-F1
#
_entry.id   AF-A0A923KVN2-F1
#
_cell.length_a   1.000
_cell.length_b   1.000
_cell.length_c   1.000
_cell.angle_alpha   90.00
_cell.angle_beta   90.00
_cell.angle_gamma   90.00
#
_symmetry.space_group_name_H-M   'P 1'
#
loop_
_entity.id
_entity.type
_entity.pdbx_description
1 polymer ?
#
loop_
_entity_poly.entity_id
_entity_poly.type
_entity_poly.pdbx_seq_one_letter_code
_entity_poly.pdbx_strand_id
1 'polypeptide(L)' 'MESFSELNDQELIKKLEALKEDLADIENEKNFTSNQSGLHLSSAKIISQIKEFDSEISILNKQLSECCNEVEKRNLPKV' A
#
# COMPACT_ATOMS: atom_id res chain seq x y z
N MET A 1 10.98 -6.94 -9.81
CA MET A 1 9.73 -7.34 -9.13
C MET A 1 10.13 -8.55 -8.31
N GLU A 2 10.22 -8.41 -6.99
CA GLU A 2 10.44 -9.57 -6.10
C GLU A 2 9.25 -10.50 -6.28
N SER A 3 9.51 -11.77 -6.62
CA SER A 3 8.46 -12.75 -6.79
C SER A 3 8.07 -13.26 -5.41
N PHE A 4 6.84 -13.03 -4.96
CA PHE A 4 6.34 -13.52 -3.67
C PHE A 4 6.47 -15.05 -3.52
N SER A 5 6.53 -15.76 -4.64
CA SER A 5 6.79 -17.19 -4.70
C SER A 5 8.17 -17.62 -4.18
N GLU A 6 9.16 -16.71 -4.15
CA GLU A 6 10.52 -16.98 -3.67
C GLU A 6 10.66 -16.79 -2.15
N LEU A 7 9.69 -16.15 -1.51
CA LEU A 7 9.66 -15.97 -0.07
C LEU A 7 9.28 -17.27 0.63
N ASN A 8 9.85 -17.52 1.81
CA ASN A 8 9.34 -18.55 2.71
C ASN A 8 8.05 -18.09 3.41
N ASP A 9 7.35 -19.01 4.05
CA ASP A 9 6.02 -18.73 4.61
C ASP A 9 6.01 -17.65 5.68
N GLN A 10 7.04 -17.59 6.55
CA GLN A 10 7.15 -16.54 7.57
C GLN A 10 7.42 -15.17 6.94
N GLU A 11 8.32 -15.12 5.95
CA GLU A 11 8.64 -13.89 5.25
C GLU A 11 7.47 -13.40 4.41
N LEU A 12 6.70 -14.31 3.81
CA LEU A 12 5.49 -13.99 3.06
C LEU A 12 4.39 -13.39 3.97
N ILE A 13 4.20 -13.96 5.16
CA ILE A 13 3.26 -13.42 6.17
C ILE A 13 3.70 -12.03 6.63
N LYS A 14 4.97 -11.87 7.02
CA LYS A 14 5.51 -10.56 7.42
C LYS A 14 5.39 -9.53 6.30
N LYS A 15 5.63 -9.94 5.04
CA LYS A 15 5.51 -9.06 3.89
C LYS A 15 4.06 -8.65 3.67
N LEU A 16 3.10 -9.55 3.86
CA LEU A 16 1.68 -9.24 3.83
C LEU A 16 1.30 -8.20 4.91
N GLU A 17 1.79 -8.38 6.14
CA GLU A 17 1.57 -7.43 7.24
C GLU A 17 2.19 -6.06 6.93
N ALA A 18 3.45 -6.03 6.48
CA ALA A 18 4.14 -4.80 6.10
C ALA A 18 3.41 -4.05 4.97
N LEU A 19 2.98 -4.76 3.92
CA LEU A 19 2.22 -4.13 2.83
C LEU A 19 0.86 -3.56 3.27
N LYS A 20 0.23 -4.16 4.30
CA LYS A 20 -1.01 -3.63 4.88
C LYS A 20 -0.74 -2.37 5.72
N GLU A 21 0.35 -2.36 6.49
CA GLU A 21 0.79 -1.20 7.26
C GLU A 21 1.14 -0.03 6.31
N ASP A 22 1.98 -0.29 5.31
CA ASP A 22 2.37 0.69 4.28
C ASP A 22 1.13 1.30 3.59
N LEU A 23 0.15 0.46 3.23
CA LEU A 23 -1.10 0.94 2.62
C LEU A 23 -1.88 1.85 3.58
N ALA A 24 -2.04 1.45 4.83
CA ALA A 24 -2.76 2.22 5.83
C ALA A 24 -2.08 3.57 6.10
N ASP A 25 -0.75 3.61 6.13
CA ASP A 25 0.02 4.83 6.32
C ASP A 25 -0.16 5.79 5.13
N ILE A 26 -0.02 5.31 3.89
CA ILE A 26 -0.22 6.15 2.70
C ILE A 26 -1.67 6.66 2.60
N GLU A 27 -2.67 5.83 2.93
CA GLU A 27 -4.07 6.26 2.97
C GLU A 27 -4.31 7.35 4.03
N ASN A 28 -3.67 7.23 5.20
CA ASN A 28 -3.71 8.26 6.24
C ASN A 28 -3.03 9.57 5.80
N GLU A 29 -1.85 9.48 5.17
CA GLU A 29 -1.13 10.64 4.63
C GLU A 29 -1.93 11.35 3.53
N LYS A 30 -2.55 10.59 2.62
CA LYS A 30 -3.44 11.12 1.60
C LYS A 30 -4.64 11.84 2.21
N ASN A 31 -5.28 11.23 3.20
CA ASN A 31 -6.42 11.82 3.91
C ASN A 31 -5.99 13.11 4.63
N PHE A 32 -4.86 13.09 5.34
CA PHE A 32 -4.32 14.28 6.00
C PHE A 32 -4.02 15.40 5.00
N THR A 33 -3.34 15.10 3.89
CA THR A 33 -3.00 16.05 2.83
C THR A 33 -4.25 16.64 2.18
N SER A 34 -5.29 15.84 1.96
CA SER A 34 -6.57 16.33 1.42
C SER A 34 -7.25 17.32 2.37
N ASN A 35 -7.16 17.08 3.68
CA ASN A 35 -7.70 17.95 4.72
C ASN A 35 -6.87 19.23 4.97
N GLN A 36 -5.67 19.35 4.39
CA GLN A 36 -4.86 20.58 4.45
C GLN A 36 -5.32 21.67 3.47
N SER A 37 -6.48 21.53 2.82
CA SER A 37 -7.04 22.57 1.94
C SER A 37 -7.30 23.86 2.73
N GLY A 38 -6.33 24.78 2.75
CA GLY A 38 -6.37 25.99 3.58
C GLY A 38 -5.00 26.45 4.09
N LEU A 39 -3.99 25.56 4.16
CA LEU A 39 -2.59 25.98 4.30
C LEU A 39 -2.11 26.58 2.96
N HIS A 40 -1.08 27.42 3.00
CA HIS A 40 -0.43 28.16 1.90
C HIS A 40 0.07 27.33 0.68
N LEU A 41 -0.42 26.12 0.46
CA LEU A 41 -0.15 25.29 -0.71
C LEU A 41 -1.16 25.60 -1.82
N SER A 42 -0.67 25.76 -3.05
CA SER A 42 -1.57 25.91 -4.19
C SER A 42 -2.38 24.62 -4.38
N SER A 43 -3.66 24.76 -4.75
CA SER A 43 -4.54 23.61 -5.01
C SER A 43 -3.92 22.64 -6.03
N ALA A 44 -3.16 23.16 -7.00
CA ALA A 44 -2.43 22.35 -7.99
C ALA A 44 -1.39 21.42 -7.35
N LYS A 45 -0.68 21.87 -6.32
CA LYS A 45 0.32 21.06 -5.61
C LYS A 45 -0.34 19.95 -4.78
N ILE A 46 -1.44 20.27 -4.10
CA ILE A 46 -2.25 19.28 -3.37
C ILE A 46 -2.77 18.22 -4.35
N ILE A 47 -3.32 18.63 -5.49
CA ILE A 47 -3.83 17.70 -6.51
C ILE A 47 -2.71 16.78 -7.06
N SER A 48 -1.51 17.32 -7.29
CA SER A 48 -0.38 16.50 -7.73
C SER A 48 -0.03 15.43 -6.69
N GLN A 49 0.07 15.85 -5.42
CA GLN A 49 0.46 14.96 -4.34
C GLN A 49 -0.60 13.87 -4.06
N ILE A 50 -1.89 14.20 -4.17
CA ILE A 50 -2.97 13.20 -4.11
C ILE A 50 -2.86 12.18 -5.25
N LYS A 51 -2.49 12.60 -6.46
CA LYS A 51 -2.28 11.67 -7.59
C LYS A 51 -1.07 10.75 -7.39
N GLU A 52 -0.02 11.25 -6.73
CA GLU A 52 1.15 10.45 -6.35
C GLU A 52 0.71 9.36 -5.36
N PHE A 53 -0.01 9.73 -4.30
CA PHE A 53 -0.58 8.77 -3.36
C PHE A 53 -1.52 7.76 -4.03
N ASP A 54 -2.41 8.20 -4.93
CA ASP A 54 -3.28 7.29 -5.69
C ASP A 54 -2.49 6.25 -6.50
N SER A 55 -1.35 6.67 -7.08
CA SER A 55 -0.48 5.78 -7.84
C SER A 55 0.23 4.78 -6.93
N GLU A 56 0.72 5.22 -5.77
CA GLU A 56 1.36 4.37 -4.77
C GLU A 56 0.37 3.36 -4.16
N ILE A 57 -0.84 3.81 -3.79
CA ILE A 57 -1.94 2.96 -3.32
C ILE A 57 -2.27 1.89 -4.36
N SER A 58 -2.30 2.25 -5.66
CA SER A 58 -2.57 1.29 -6.74
C SER A 58 -1.47 0.21 -6.83
N ILE A 59 -0.20 0.61 -6.70
CA ILE A 59 0.93 -0.31 -6.70
C ILE A 59 0.88 -1.25 -5.48
N LEU A 60 0.66 -0.70 -4.28
CA LEU A 60 0.54 -1.48 -3.04
C LEU A 60 -0.62 -2.45 -3.08
N ASN A 61 -1.79 -2.03 -3.58
CA ASN A 61 -2.93 -2.92 -3.74
C ASN A 61 -2.65 -4.08 -4.70
N LYS A 62 -1.91 -3.82 -5.79
CA LYS A 62 -1.48 -4.87 -6.70
C LYS A 62 -0.54 -5.86 -6.00
N GLN A 63 0.45 -5.35 -5.28
CA GLN A 63 1.38 -6.17 -4.50
C GLN A 63 0.68 -6.99 -3.41
N LEU A 64 -0.29 -6.39 -2.69
CA LEU A 64 -1.13 -7.07 -1.71
C LEU A 64 -1.94 -8.19 -2.35
N SER A 65 -2.54 -7.95 -3.52
CA SER A 65 -3.29 -8.97 -4.25
C SER A 65 -2.39 -10.14 -4.64
N GLU A 66 -1.20 -9.86 -5.19
CA GLU A 66 -0.21 -10.89 -5.54
C GLU A 66 0.26 -11.68 -4.30
N CYS A 67 0.54 -10.99 -3.19
CA CYS A 67 0.96 -11.61 -1.93
C CYS A 67 -0.15 -12.46 -1.30
N CYS A 68 -1.39 -11.94 -1.25
CA CYS A 68 -2.57 -12.66 -0.77
C CYS A 68 -2.83 -13.93 -1.59
N ASN A 69 -2.76 -13.85 -2.92
CA ASN A 69 -2.93 -15.00 -3.79
C ASN A 69 -1.90 -16.10 -3.48
N GLU A 70 -0.64 -15.73 -3.21
CA GLU A 70 0.40 -16.70 -2.84
C GLU A 70 0.17 -17.29 -1.44
N VAL A 71 -0.26 -16.49 -0.46
CA VAL A 71 -0.66 -16.95 0.88
C VAL A 71 -1.82 -17.95 0.79
N GLU A 72 -2.84 -17.64 0.00
CA GLU A 72 -4.00 -18.52 -0.23
C GLU A 72 -3.61 -19.82 -0.92
N LYS A 73 -2.78 -19.74 -1.96
CA LYS A 73 -2.26 -20.91 -2.68
C LYS A 73 -1.50 -21.87 -1.75
N ARG A 74 -0.81 -21.33 -0.75
CA ARG A 74 -0.05 -22.09 0.26
C ARG A 74 -0.90 -22.51 1.48
N ASN A 75 -2.18 -22.15 1.53
CA ASN A 75 -3.07 -22.37 2.69
C ASN A 75 -2.51 -21.79 4.00
N LEU A 76 -1.82 -20.65 3.91
CA LEU A 76 -1.28 -19.95 5.08
C LEU A 76 -2.38 -19.11 5.76
N PRO A 77 -2.29 -18.89 7.08
CA PRO A 77 -3.27 -18.07 7.78
C PRO A 77 -3.28 -16.65 7.22
N LYS A 78 -4.47 -16.15 6.86
CA LYS A 78 -4.69 -14.73 6.59
C LYS A 78 -4.67 -14.01 7.94
N VAL A 79 -3.50 -13.53 8.35
CA VAL A 79 -3.36 -12.54 9.43
C VAL A 79 -3.99 -11.22 9.02
#